data_AF-A0A662VFH2-F1
#
_entry.id   AF-A0A662VFH2-F1
#
_cell.length_a   1.000
_cell.length_b   1.000
_cell.length_c   1.000
_cell.angle_alpha   90.00
_cell.angle_beta   90.00
_cell.angle_gamma   90.00
#
_symmetry.space_group_name_H-M   'P 1'
#
loop_
_entity.id
_entity.type
_entity.pdbx_description
1 polymer ?
#
loop_
_entity_poly.entity_id
_entity_poly.type
_entity_poly.pdbx_seq_one_letter_code
_entity_poly.pdbx_strand_id
1 'polypeptide(L)'
;RRRKTVDVSLKKVPETAKRKKLLWWKRYLKASKIIELVAEKIGKSIEDAYREVVWKLEDYYGDPLLGLEEAVIRGPEALREAGIPEEWIEPLYNEALRHIKIKMVKIRGIMFLRSYESDGVDRIKKILTAMEEILTKHGQNIKGRIFLLGSPRYVIEITAPDYKSAEKVLSEAIQTAESLAKKLNVEFRFERERK
;
A
#
# COMPACT_ATOMS: atom_id res chain seq x y z
N ARG A 1 3.33 -3.12 52.14
CA ARG A 1 3.82 -2.63 50.82
C ARG A 1 4.40 -3.83 50.05
N ARG A 2 3.80 -4.25 48.92
CA ARG A 2 4.40 -5.28 48.05
C ARG A 2 5.71 -4.72 47.46
N ARG A 3 6.82 -5.45 47.57
CA ARG A 3 8.07 -5.13 46.87
C ARG A 3 7.82 -5.32 45.37
N LYS A 4 8.14 -4.31 44.55
CA LYS A 4 8.00 -4.33 43.09
C LYS A 4 9.16 -5.11 42.43
N THR A 5 9.36 -6.37 42.82
CA THR A 5 10.38 -7.25 42.26
C THR A 5 9.76 -8.10 41.15
N VAL A 6 10.47 -8.22 40.03
CA VAL A 6 10.04 -9.03 38.86
C VAL A 6 11.08 -10.13 38.65
N ASP A 7 10.67 -11.39 38.82
CA ASP A 7 11.51 -12.56 38.57
C ASP A 7 11.27 -13.09 37.15
N VAL A 8 12.34 -13.22 36.37
CA VAL A 8 12.29 -13.73 34.98
C VAL A 8 13.00 -15.08 34.86
N SER A 9 12.51 -15.95 33.98
CA SER A 9 13.10 -17.28 33.76
C SER A 9 13.34 -17.53 32.27
N LEU A 10 14.60 -17.78 31.91
CA LEU A 10 14.99 -18.11 30.53
C LEU A 10 14.58 -19.54 30.13
N LYS A 11 14.62 -20.49 31.08
CA LYS A 11 14.34 -21.91 30.83
C LYS A 11 12.87 -22.20 30.54
N LYS A 12 11.96 -21.39 31.08
CA LYS A 12 10.50 -21.56 30.96
C LYS A 12 9.92 -20.97 29.66
N VAL A 13 10.75 -20.48 28.73
CA VAL A 13 10.29 -19.86 27.48
C VAL A 13 10.35 -20.87 26.33
N PRO A 14 9.22 -21.24 25.72
CA PRO A 14 9.22 -22.08 24.52
C PRO A 14 9.91 -21.40 23.33
N GLU A 15 10.54 -22.20 22.46
CA GLU A 15 11.27 -21.70 21.28
C GLU A 15 10.36 -20.91 20.31
N THR A 16 9.09 -21.31 20.17
CA THR A 16 8.09 -20.58 19.37
C THR A 16 7.79 -19.18 19.93
N ALA A 17 7.62 -19.07 21.25
CA ALA A 17 7.39 -17.80 21.94
C ALA A 17 8.63 -16.90 21.84
N LYS A 18 9.83 -17.47 22.01
CA LYS A 18 11.11 -16.78 21.82
C LYS A 18 11.23 -16.17 20.42
N ARG A 19 10.97 -16.97 19.37
CA ARG A 19 11.01 -16.50 17.97
C ARG A 19 9.99 -15.39 17.71
N LYS A 20 8.75 -15.55 18.19
CA LYS A 20 7.69 -14.53 18.05
C LYS A 20 8.09 -13.22 18.73
N LYS A 21 8.58 -13.28 19.97
CA LYS A 21 8.98 -12.08 20.72
C LYS A 21 10.21 -11.41 20.11
N LEU A 22 11.18 -12.16 19.61
CA LEU A 22 12.33 -11.60 18.89
C LEU A 22 11.92 -10.89 17.59
N LEU A 23 10.98 -11.46 16.83
CA LEU A 23 10.46 -10.81 15.62
C LEU A 23 9.73 -9.51 15.97
N TRP A 24 8.85 -9.54 16.97
CA TRP A 24 8.18 -8.34 17.47
C TRP A 24 9.19 -7.29 17.95
N TRP A 25 10.22 -7.68 18.72
CA TRP A 25 11.25 -6.76 19.20
C TRP A 25 12.04 -6.10 18.06
N LYS A 26 12.38 -6.86 17.00
CA LYS A 26 13.02 -6.29 15.81
C LYS A 26 12.11 -5.29 15.09
N ARG A 27 10.80 -5.57 15.01
CA ARG A 27 9.82 -4.65 14.42
C ARG A 27 9.68 -3.38 15.25
N TYR A 28 9.55 -3.53 16.57
CA TYR A 28 9.51 -2.43 17.53
C TYR A 28 10.73 -1.50 17.41
N LEU A 29 11.95 -2.06 17.50
CA LEU A 29 13.19 -1.29 17.37
C LEU A 29 13.28 -0.52 16.04
N LYS A 30 12.81 -1.13 14.95
CA LYS A 30 12.78 -0.48 13.64
C LYS A 30 11.86 0.75 13.66
N ALA A 31 10.65 0.61 14.21
CA ALA A 31 9.71 1.72 14.33
C ALA A 31 10.23 2.81 15.26
N SER A 32 10.70 2.45 16.46
CA SER A 32 11.30 3.39 17.41
C SER A 32 12.42 4.20 16.77
N LYS A 33 13.30 3.56 15.97
CA LYS A 33 14.39 4.30 15.33
C LYS A 33 13.92 5.30 14.28
N ILE A 34 12.86 4.98 13.53
CA ILE A 34 12.25 5.92 12.57
C ILE A 34 11.66 7.11 13.33
N ILE A 35 10.95 6.85 14.43
CA ILE A 35 10.30 7.89 15.23
C ILE A 35 11.35 8.77 15.93
N GLU A 36 12.45 8.19 16.45
CA GLU A 36 13.58 8.93 17.01
C GLU A 36 14.23 9.88 15.97
N LEU A 37 14.43 9.41 14.74
CA LEU A 37 14.94 10.24 13.65
C LEU A 37 14.00 11.42 13.34
N VAL A 38 12.69 11.20 13.43
CA VAL A 38 11.70 12.27 13.25
C VAL A 38 11.75 13.25 14.43
N ALA A 39 11.88 12.75 15.66
CA ALA A 39 12.01 13.57 16.87
C ALA A 39 13.20 14.53 16.76
N GLU A 40 14.37 14.02 16.33
CA GLU A 40 15.56 14.81 16.07
C GLU A 40 15.32 15.92 15.02
N LYS A 41 14.55 15.63 13.96
CA LYS A 41 14.22 16.61 12.91
C LYS A 41 13.30 17.73 13.39
N ILE A 42 12.33 17.42 14.25
CA ILE A 42 11.37 18.39 14.78
C ILE A 42 11.81 19.03 16.10
N GLY A 43 13.00 18.67 16.60
CA GLY A 43 13.57 19.22 17.84
C GLY A 43 12.90 18.72 19.12
N LYS A 44 12.24 17.55 19.10
CA LYS A 44 11.61 16.93 20.28
C LYS A 44 12.54 15.92 20.94
N SER A 45 12.32 15.68 22.24
CA SER A 45 13.12 14.71 22.99
C SER A 45 12.76 13.27 22.61
N ILE A 46 13.68 12.34 22.89
CA ILE A 46 13.40 10.89 22.74
C ILE A 46 12.23 10.49 23.63
N GLU A 47 12.12 11.06 24.83
CA GLU A 47 11.03 10.75 25.76
C GLU A 47 9.66 11.16 25.19
N ASP A 48 9.59 12.31 24.53
CA ASP A 48 8.39 12.76 23.81
C ASP A 48 8.06 11.83 22.64
N ALA A 49 9.07 11.38 21.89
CA ALA A 49 8.91 10.43 20.80
C ALA A 49 8.23 9.13 21.28
N TYR A 50 8.66 8.60 22.43
CA TYR A 50 8.07 7.39 23.00
C TYR A 50 6.65 7.65 23.53
N ARG A 51 6.47 8.72 24.30
CA ARG A 51 5.20 9.03 24.97
C ARG A 51 4.10 9.46 24.01
N GLU A 52 4.43 10.32 23.05
CA GLU A 52 3.45 10.93 22.15
C GLU A 52 3.17 10.09 20.92
N VAL A 53 4.09 9.19 20.53
CA VAL A 53 3.99 8.40 19.30
C VAL A 53 4.08 6.90 19.57
N VAL A 54 5.22 6.40 20.07
CA VAL A 54 5.47 4.94 20.16
C VAL A 54 4.40 4.24 20.99
N TRP A 55 4.12 4.72 22.20
CA TRP A 55 3.12 4.11 23.10
C TRP A 55 1.72 4.21 22.53
N LYS A 56 1.37 5.34 21.90
CA LYS A 56 0.05 5.49 21.28
C LYS A 56 -0.16 4.53 20.11
N LEU A 57 0.86 4.34 19.27
CA LEU A 57 0.81 3.35 18.20
C LEU A 57 0.77 1.92 18.74
N GLU A 58 1.50 1.64 19.82
CA GLU A 58 1.49 0.34 20.49
C GLU A 58 0.10 0.04 21.10
N ASP A 59 -0.51 1.01 21.76
CA ASP A 59 -1.83 0.85 22.38
C ASP A 59 -2.94 0.65 21.33
N TYR A 60 -2.87 1.37 20.21
CA TYR A 60 -3.90 1.30 19.17
C TYR A 60 -3.71 0.12 18.21
N TYR A 61 -2.49 -0.10 17.68
CA TYR A 61 -2.20 -1.12 16.67
C TYR A 61 -1.54 -2.39 17.24
N GLY A 62 -1.10 -2.38 18.50
CA GLY A 62 -0.34 -3.48 19.13
C GLY A 62 1.14 -3.57 18.72
N ASP A 63 1.51 -2.89 17.63
CA ASP A 63 2.87 -2.82 17.10
C ASP A 63 3.09 -1.44 16.45
N PRO A 64 4.05 -0.64 16.95
CA PRO A 64 4.36 0.66 16.37
C PRO A 64 4.72 0.60 14.88
N LEU A 65 5.36 -0.48 14.42
CA LEU A 65 5.69 -0.64 13.01
C LEU A 65 4.45 -0.85 12.16
N LEU A 66 3.45 -1.56 12.67
CA LEU A 66 2.18 -1.75 11.97
C LEU A 66 1.45 -0.42 11.82
N GLY A 67 1.45 0.44 12.85
CA GLY A 67 0.86 1.77 12.74
C GLY A 67 1.52 2.65 11.68
N LEU A 68 2.84 2.57 11.54
CA LEU A 68 3.56 3.25 10.46
C LEU A 68 3.28 2.61 9.07
N GLU A 69 3.15 1.28 8.99
CA GLU A 69 2.72 0.58 7.76
C GLU A 69 1.32 1.02 7.32
N GLU A 70 0.37 1.11 8.25
CA GLU A 70 -0.99 1.61 8.00
C GLU A 70 -1.00 3.08 7.59
N ALA A 71 -0.12 3.92 8.15
CA ALA A 71 0.03 5.29 7.70
C ALA A 71 0.48 5.39 6.24
N VAL A 72 1.37 4.50 5.79
CA VAL A 72 1.81 4.47 4.39
C VAL A 72 0.69 3.97 3.45
N ILE A 73 -0.19 3.09 3.94
CA ILE A 73 -1.32 2.56 3.18
C ILE A 73 -2.45 3.61 3.15
N ARG A 74 -3.00 3.96 4.30
CA ARG A 74 -4.23 4.74 4.39
C ARG A 74 -4.00 6.25 4.37
N GLY A 75 -2.76 6.68 4.49
CA GLY A 75 -2.37 8.09 4.60
C GLY A 75 -2.25 8.57 6.05
N PRO A 76 -2.00 9.87 6.23
CA PRO A 76 -1.85 10.54 7.53
C PRO A 76 -2.97 10.26 8.54
N GLU A 77 -4.19 9.99 8.05
CA GLU A 77 -5.38 9.70 8.85
C GLU A 77 -5.17 8.53 9.82
N ALA A 78 -4.41 7.50 9.43
CA ALA A 78 -4.15 6.35 10.29
C ALA A 78 -3.36 6.72 11.56
N LEU A 79 -2.49 7.74 11.48
CA LEU A 79 -1.76 8.26 12.64
C LEU A 79 -2.68 9.11 13.53
N ARG A 80 -3.59 9.87 12.91
CA ARG A 80 -4.56 10.71 13.63
C ARG A 80 -5.55 9.86 14.44
N GLU A 81 -6.00 8.72 13.90
CA GLU A 81 -6.85 7.76 14.61
C GLU A 81 -6.18 7.16 15.85
N ALA A 82 -4.86 6.98 15.82
CA ALA A 82 -4.08 6.55 16.98
C ALA A 82 -3.85 7.68 18.01
N GLY A 83 -4.39 8.88 17.80
CA GLY A 83 -4.28 10.01 18.71
C GLY A 83 -2.89 10.65 18.74
N ILE A 84 -2.09 10.50 17.68
CA ILE A 84 -0.80 11.16 17.55
C ILE A 84 -1.02 12.67 17.37
N PRO A 85 -0.23 13.54 18.04
CA PRO A 85 -0.35 14.98 17.85
C PRO A 85 -0.02 15.41 16.41
N GLU A 86 -0.75 16.38 15.87
CA GLU A 86 -0.67 16.80 14.47
C GLU A 86 0.76 17.20 14.03
N GLU A 87 1.54 17.78 14.94
CA GLU A 87 2.96 18.15 14.74
C GLU A 87 3.85 16.98 14.29
N TRP A 88 3.48 15.75 14.67
CA TRP A 88 4.22 14.54 14.33
C TRP A 88 3.73 13.87 13.05
N ILE A 89 2.48 14.11 12.64
CA ILE A 89 1.80 13.31 11.61
C ILE A 89 2.50 13.45 10.26
N GLU A 90 2.67 14.68 9.78
CA GLU A 90 3.27 14.95 8.46
C GLU A 90 4.74 14.51 8.40
N PRO A 91 5.60 14.82 9.40
CA PRO A 91 6.97 14.31 9.44
C PRO A 91 7.06 12.78 9.49
N LEU A 92 6.22 12.13 10.30
CA LEU A 92 6.20 10.66 10.42
C LEU A 92 5.76 10.00 9.13
N TYR A 93 4.70 10.51 8.48
CA TYR A 93 4.21 9.99 7.23
C TYR A 93 5.29 10.04 6.13
N ASN A 94 5.98 11.17 6.01
CA ASN A 94 7.05 11.34 5.05
C ASN A 94 8.26 10.43 5.32
N GLU A 95 8.64 10.22 6.58
CA GLU A 95 9.73 9.31 6.92
C GLU A 95 9.33 7.83 6.76
N ALA A 96 8.09 7.49 7.11
CA ALA A 96 7.52 6.16 6.92
C ALA A 96 7.52 5.77 5.43
N LEU A 97 7.12 6.68 4.53
CA LEU A 97 7.19 6.47 3.07
C LEU A 97 8.61 6.15 2.56
N ARG A 98 9.64 6.72 3.19
CA ARG A 98 11.05 6.50 2.82
C ARG A 98 11.59 5.18 3.34
N HIS A 99 11.28 4.82 4.58
CA HIS A 99 11.88 3.68 5.28
C HIS A 99 11.04 2.39 5.20
N ILE A 100 9.75 2.48 4.93
CA ILE A 100 8.81 1.35 4.88
C ILE A 100 8.46 1.06 3.44
N LYS A 101 9.10 0.02 2.89
CA LYS A 101 8.73 -0.56 1.60
C LYS A 101 7.60 -1.56 1.80
N ILE A 102 6.38 -1.17 1.46
CA ILE A 102 5.27 -2.10 1.37
C ILE A 102 5.56 -3.08 0.23
N LYS A 103 5.39 -4.37 0.50
CA LYS A 103 5.45 -5.39 -0.55
C LYS A 103 4.21 -5.24 -1.42
N MET A 104 4.39 -4.64 -2.59
CA MET A 104 3.33 -4.53 -3.57
C MET A 104 3.34 -5.74 -4.50
N VAL A 105 2.15 -6.23 -4.82
CA VAL A 105 1.91 -7.20 -5.87
C VAL A 105 1.70 -6.45 -7.18
N LYS A 106 2.24 -7.02 -8.26
CA LYS A 106 2.09 -6.48 -9.62
C LYS A 106 1.44 -7.52 -10.52
N ILE A 107 0.29 -7.16 -11.10
CA ILE A 107 -0.41 -7.98 -12.10
C ILE A 107 -0.27 -7.28 -13.46
N ARG A 108 0.01 -8.08 -14.50
CA ARG A 108 0.16 -7.59 -15.87
C ARG A 108 -0.73 -8.38 -16.83
N GLY A 109 -1.37 -7.67 -17.74
CA GLY A 109 -2.19 -8.23 -18.81
C GLY A 109 -1.96 -7.49 -20.12
N ILE A 110 -2.16 -8.19 -21.22
CA ILE A 110 -2.07 -7.65 -22.57
C ILE A 110 -3.48 -7.57 -23.16
N MET A 111 -3.84 -6.39 -23.62
CA MET A 111 -5.07 -6.11 -24.36
C MET A 111 -4.73 -5.94 -25.84
N PHE A 112 -5.56 -6.51 -26.68
CA PHE A 112 -5.56 -6.31 -28.11
C PHE A 112 -6.78 -5.47 -28.44
N LEU A 113 -6.55 -4.28 -28.99
CA LEU A 113 -7.57 -3.34 -29.40
C LEU A 113 -7.36 -3.02 -30.87
N ARG A 114 -8.34 -3.34 -31.72
CA ARG A 114 -8.28 -3.09 -33.15
C ARG A 114 -9.59 -2.51 -33.66
N SER A 115 -9.50 -1.45 -34.46
CA SER A 115 -10.65 -0.86 -35.14
C SER A 115 -10.32 -0.72 -36.62
N TYR A 116 -11.31 -0.94 -37.48
CA TYR A 116 -11.23 -0.76 -38.94
C TYR A 116 -11.91 0.53 -39.40
N GLU A 117 -12.38 1.34 -38.45
CA GLU A 117 -13.15 2.55 -38.69
C GLU A 117 -12.22 3.73 -38.92
N SER A 118 -12.68 4.75 -39.65
CA SER A 118 -11.89 5.94 -39.97
C SER A 118 -11.46 6.73 -38.72
N ASP A 119 -12.24 6.67 -37.65
CA ASP A 119 -11.98 7.28 -36.33
C ASP A 119 -11.46 6.27 -35.29
N GLY A 120 -10.88 5.15 -35.73
CA GLY A 120 -10.50 4.03 -34.85
C GLY A 120 -9.56 4.40 -33.70
N VAL A 121 -8.65 5.37 -33.90
CA VAL A 121 -7.76 5.86 -32.85
C VAL A 121 -8.54 6.54 -31.73
N ASP A 122 -9.52 7.37 -32.06
CA ASP A 122 -10.33 8.10 -31.08
C ASP A 122 -11.25 7.15 -30.31
N ARG A 123 -11.77 6.12 -30.98
CA ARG A 123 -12.53 5.06 -30.32
C ARG A 123 -11.68 4.28 -29.32
N ILE A 124 -10.45 3.92 -29.70
CA ILE A 124 -9.51 3.23 -28.79
C ILE A 124 -9.14 4.13 -27.60
N LYS A 125 -8.86 5.42 -27.84
CA LYS A 125 -8.58 6.37 -26.75
C LYS A 125 -9.73 6.44 -25.75
N LYS A 126 -10.98 6.54 -26.21
CA LYS A 126 -12.16 6.56 -25.33
C LYS A 126 -12.22 5.33 -24.40
N ILE A 127 -11.90 4.15 -24.93
CA ILE A 127 -11.85 2.91 -24.14
C ILE A 127 -10.74 2.98 -23.09
N LEU A 128 -9.53 3.37 -23.49
CA LEU A 128 -8.38 3.44 -22.59
C LEU A 128 -8.54 4.49 -21.49
N THR A 129 -9.12 5.66 -21.82
CA THR A 129 -9.40 6.72 -20.84
C THR A 129 -10.43 6.26 -19.81
N ALA A 130 -11.50 5.58 -20.23
CA ALA A 130 -12.49 5.04 -19.31
C ALA A 130 -11.88 3.98 -18.35
N MET A 131 -10.95 3.17 -18.85
CA MET A 131 -10.21 2.25 -17.98
C MET A 131 -9.30 2.99 -16.99
N GLU A 132 -8.59 4.03 -17.45
CA GLU A 132 -7.70 4.83 -16.60
C GLU A 132 -8.48 5.55 -15.47
N GLU A 133 -9.69 6.00 -15.75
CA GLU A 133 -10.59 6.56 -14.72
C GLU A 133 -10.94 5.53 -13.63
N ILE A 134 -11.15 4.26 -13.99
CA ILE A 134 -11.39 3.19 -13.01
C ILE A 134 -10.13 2.95 -12.18
N LEU A 135 -8.97 2.89 -12.84
CA LEU A 135 -7.69 2.68 -12.17
C LEU A 135 -7.32 3.79 -11.18
N THR A 136 -7.74 5.03 -11.45
CA THR A 136 -7.49 6.19 -10.58
C THR A 136 -8.52 6.35 -9.45
N LYS A 137 -9.72 5.78 -9.59
CA LYS A 137 -10.76 5.82 -8.54
C LYS A 137 -10.43 4.99 -7.29
N HIS A 138 -9.59 3.96 -7.40
CA HIS A 138 -9.36 2.96 -6.35
C HIS A 138 -8.32 3.35 -5.26
N GLY A 139 -8.11 4.65 -5.02
CA GLY A 139 -7.34 5.18 -3.89
C GLY A 139 -5.81 5.16 -4.06
N GLN A 140 -5.08 5.74 -3.10
CA GLN A 140 -3.63 5.99 -3.19
C GLN A 140 -2.77 4.71 -3.27
N ASN A 141 -3.31 3.55 -2.86
CA ASN A 141 -2.58 2.29 -2.79
C ASN A 141 -2.63 1.44 -4.05
N ILE A 142 -3.55 1.72 -4.97
CA ILE A 142 -3.69 0.96 -6.20
C ILE A 142 -3.21 1.84 -7.34
N LYS A 143 -2.08 1.45 -7.94
CA LYS A 143 -1.48 2.16 -9.08
C LYS A 143 -1.71 1.34 -10.33
N GLY A 144 -2.64 1.80 -11.15
CA GLY A 144 -2.84 1.28 -12.50
C GLY A 144 -2.06 2.10 -13.52
N ARG A 145 -1.50 1.42 -14.53
CA ARG A 145 -0.87 2.04 -15.69
C ARG A 145 -1.31 1.30 -16.94
N ILE A 146 -1.59 2.07 -17.98
CA ILE A 146 -1.87 1.54 -19.30
C ILE A 146 -0.87 2.16 -20.26
N PHE A 147 -0.19 1.34 -21.04
CA PHE A 147 0.78 1.81 -22.01
C PHE A 147 0.75 0.96 -23.28
N LEU A 148 1.09 1.58 -24.40
CA LEU A 148 1.18 0.92 -25.68
C LEU A 148 2.48 0.11 -25.74
N LEU A 149 2.38 -1.18 -26.07
CA LEU A 149 3.55 -2.02 -26.37
C LEU A 149 3.88 -1.99 -27.87
N GLY A 150 2.85 -1.84 -28.70
CA GLY A 150 2.93 -1.66 -30.14
C GLY A 150 1.61 -2.08 -30.77
N SER A 151 1.05 -1.29 -31.69
CA SER A 151 -0.29 -1.56 -32.24
C SER A 151 -0.39 -2.99 -32.80
N PRO A 152 -1.44 -3.77 -32.51
CA PRO A 152 -2.66 -3.43 -31.74
C PRO A 152 -2.60 -3.79 -30.23
N ARG A 153 -1.40 -3.97 -29.66
CA ARG A 153 -1.16 -4.45 -28.28
C ARG A 153 -0.94 -3.32 -27.27
N TYR A 154 -1.77 -3.33 -26.24
CA TYR A 154 -1.73 -2.44 -25.08
C TYR A 154 -1.49 -3.27 -23.83
N VAL A 155 -0.74 -2.75 -22.87
CA VAL A 155 -0.45 -3.41 -21.60
C VAL A 155 -1.20 -2.68 -20.51
N ILE A 156 -1.90 -3.45 -19.68
CA ILE A 156 -2.42 -3.00 -18.40
C ILE A 156 -1.56 -3.58 -17.28
N GLU A 157 -1.13 -2.71 -16.39
CA GLU A 157 -0.31 -3.03 -15.23
C GLU A 157 -0.97 -2.47 -13.99
N ILE A 158 -1.21 -3.32 -13.00
CA ILE A 158 -1.83 -2.92 -11.73
C ILE A 158 -0.91 -3.33 -10.60
N THR A 159 -0.56 -2.35 -9.77
CA THR A 159 0.24 -2.53 -8.56
C THR A 159 -0.65 -2.28 -7.34
N ALA A 160 -0.79 -3.26 -6.46
CA ALA A 160 -1.68 -3.20 -5.29
C ALA A 160 -1.03 -3.90 -4.08
N PRO A 161 -1.51 -3.65 -2.84
CA PRO A 161 -0.98 -4.33 -1.65
C PRO A 161 -1.27 -5.84 -1.64
N ASP A 162 -2.36 -6.27 -2.28
CA ASP A 162 -2.79 -7.67 -2.32
C ASP A 162 -3.37 -8.08 -3.68
N TYR A 163 -3.30 -9.39 -3.99
CA TYR A 163 -3.80 -9.95 -5.25
C TYR A 163 -5.32 -9.80 -5.41
N LYS A 164 -6.10 -9.83 -4.33
CA LYS A 164 -7.57 -9.79 -4.44
C LYS A 164 -8.02 -8.41 -4.89
N SER A 165 -7.45 -7.36 -4.28
CA SER A 165 -7.69 -5.98 -4.68
C SER A 165 -7.25 -5.72 -6.11
N ALA A 166 -6.05 -6.17 -6.50
CA ALA A 166 -5.57 -6.03 -7.87
C ALA A 166 -6.48 -6.72 -8.90
N GLU A 167 -6.94 -7.94 -8.60
CA GLU A 167 -7.80 -8.71 -9.50
C GLU A 167 -9.19 -8.09 -9.65
N LYS A 168 -9.75 -7.57 -8.56
CA LYS A 168 -11.03 -6.87 -8.57
C LYS A 168 -10.98 -5.67 -9.51
N VAL A 169 -9.96 -4.82 -9.35
CA VAL A 169 -9.77 -3.63 -10.21
C VAL A 169 -9.51 -4.01 -11.67
N LEU A 170 -8.70 -5.05 -11.90
CA LEU A 170 -8.45 -5.57 -13.26
C LEU A 170 -9.75 -6.03 -13.93
N SER A 171 -10.57 -6.79 -13.20
CA SER A 171 -11.82 -7.33 -13.72
C SER A 171 -12.82 -6.23 -14.07
N GLU A 172 -12.94 -5.20 -13.22
CA GLU A 172 -13.80 -4.05 -13.46
C GLU A 172 -13.35 -3.27 -14.71
N ALA A 173 -12.05 -2.99 -14.81
CA ALA A 173 -11.50 -2.28 -15.97
C ALA A 173 -11.72 -3.06 -17.29
N ILE A 174 -11.52 -4.39 -17.28
CA ILE A 174 -11.74 -5.25 -18.46
C ILE A 174 -13.22 -5.26 -18.85
N GLN A 175 -14.14 -5.39 -17.90
CA GLN A 175 -15.58 -5.41 -18.18
C GLN A 175 -16.05 -4.09 -18.82
N THR A 176 -15.58 -2.95 -18.29
CA THR A 176 -15.86 -1.65 -18.87
C THR A 176 -15.28 -1.54 -20.28
N ALA A 177 -14.05 -1.98 -20.49
CA ALA A 177 -13.42 -1.97 -21.80
C ALA A 177 -14.17 -2.82 -22.83
N GLU A 178 -14.58 -4.03 -22.46
CA GLU A 178 -15.34 -4.92 -23.34
C GLU A 178 -16.71 -4.33 -23.69
N SER A 179 -17.39 -3.71 -22.72
CA SER A 179 -18.68 -3.06 -22.94
C SER A 179 -18.60 -1.87 -23.90
N LEU A 180 -17.53 -1.07 -23.79
CA LEU A 180 -17.29 0.08 -24.67
C LEU A 180 -16.82 -0.36 -26.06
N ALA A 181 -15.96 -1.38 -26.13
CA ALA A 181 -15.48 -1.95 -27.38
C ALA A 181 -16.63 -2.47 -28.25
N LYS A 182 -17.60 -3.18 -27.65
CA LYS A 182 -18.82 -3.63 -28.35
C LYS A 182 -19.67 -2.46 -28.87
N LYS A 183 -19.82 -1.38 -28.10
CA LYS A 183 -20.58 -0.20 -28.52
C LYS A 183 -19.89 0.59 -29.65
N LEU A 184 -18.56 0.57 -29.67
CA LEU A 184 -17.74 1.35 -30.60
C LEU A 184 -17.26 0.53 -31.80
N ASN A 185 -17.71 -0.71 -31.98
CA ASN A 185 -17.24 -1.64 -33.01
C ASN A 185 -15.70 -1.78 -33.03
N VAL A 186 -15.11 -1.95 -31.85
CA VAL A 186 -13.67 -2.22 -31.68
C VAL A 186 -13.52 -3.68 -31.28
N GLU A 187 -12.64 -4.42 -31.97
CA GLU A 187 -12.25 -5.76 -31.57
C GLU A 187 -11.43 -5.67 -30.27
N PHE A 188 -11.89 -6.36 -29.23
CA PHE A 188 -11.21 -6.45 -27.94
C PHE A 188 -10.87 -7.90 -27.60
N ARG A 189 -9.61 -8.15 -27.25
CA ARG A 189 -9.17 -9.43 -26.69
C ARG A 189 -8.20 -9.19 -25.54
N PHE A 190 -8.34 -9.95 -24.47
CA PHE A 190 -7.45 -9.88 -23.31
C PHE A 190 -6.68 -11.18 -23.14
N GLU A 191 -5.37 -11.09 -22.94
CA GLU A 191 -4.50 -12.20 -22.59
C GLU A 191 -3.77 -11.88 -21.29
N ARG A 192 -3.87 -12.79 -20.33
CA ARG A 192 -3.16 -12.65 -19.05
C ARG A 192 -1.71 -13.11 -19.23
N GLU A 193 -0.77 -12.26 -18.83
CA GLU A 193 0.64 -12.66 -18.78
C GLU A 193 0.82 -13.58 -17.56
N ARG A 194 0.93 -14.90 -17.79
CA ARG A 194 1.30 -15.86 -16.74
C ARG A 194 2.82 -15.84 -16.62
N LYS A 195 3.33 -15.46 -15.45
CA LYS A 195 4.71 -15.71 -15.02
C LYS A 195 4.74 -16.86 -14.03
#